data_AF-A0A1M6W6Q0-F1
#
_entry.id   AF-A0A1M6W6Q0-F1
#
_cell.length_a   1.000
_cell.length_b   1.000
_cell.length_c   1.000
_cell.angle_alpha   90.00
_cell.angle_beta   90.00
_cell.angle_gamma   90.00
#
_symmetry.space_group_name_H-M   'P 1'
#
loop_
_entity.id
_entity.type
_entity.pdbx_description
1 polymer ?
#
loop_
_entity_poly.entity_id
_entity_poly.type
_entity_poly.pdbx_seq_one_letter_code
_entity_poly.pdbx_strand_id
1 'polypeptide(L)' 'MLQLIAEQYAFRILAMEVMPDYIHLLLDCRPQFLISDMIKIMKGNLARRLFLDHPELKSSLWG' A
#
# COMPACT_ATOMS: atom_id res chain seq x y z
N MET A 1 8.38 -0.79 4.39
CA MET A 1 8.01 -0.40 3.01
C MET A 1 6.76 0.46 2.95
N LEU A 2 5.60 0.01 3.44
CA LEU A 2 4.37 0.82 3.44
C LEU A 2 4.53 2.16 4.17
N GLN A 3 5.32 2.19 5.26
CA GLN A 3 5.69 3.44 5.94
C GLN A 3 6.47 4.41 5.05
N LEU A 4 7.43 3.93 4.24
CA LEU A 4 8.20 4.78 3.31
C LEU A 4 7.30 5.40 2.24
N ILE A 5 6.37 4.61 1.69
CA ILE A 5 5.39 5.10 0.72
C ILE A 5 4.48 6.13 1.41
N ALA A 6 4.00 5.85 2.61
CA ALA A 6 3.18 6.80 3.36
C ALA A 6 3.90 8.14 3.60
N GLU A 7 5.16 8.11 4.04
CA GLU A 7 5.98 9.31 4.23
C GLU A 7 6.18 10.10 2.94
N GLN A 8 6.51 9.42 1.82
CA GLN A 8 6.70 10.06 0.51
C GLN A 8 5.48 10.87 0.04
N TYR A 9 4.28 10.40 0.38
CA TYR A 9 3.03 11.03 -0.03
C TYR A 9 2.36 11.83 1.10
N ALA A 10 3.07 12.06 2.21
CA ALA A 10 2.59 12.79 3.38
C ALA A 10 1.29 12.19 3.98
N PHE A 11 1.20 10.86 3.97
CA PHE A 11 0.21 10.10 4.71
C PHE A 11 0.80 9.64 6.04
N ARG A 12 -0.01 9.60 7.08
CA ARG A 12 0.38 9.06 8.38
C ARG A 12 -0.37 7.75 8.62
N ILE A 13 0.36 6.65 8.75
CA ILE A 13 -0.23 5.37 9.17
C ILE A 13 -0.45 5.41 10.68
N LEU A 14 -1.70 5.40 11.11
CA LEU A 14 -2.09 5.39 12.53
C LEU A 14 -2.10 3.96 13.08
N ALA A 15 -2.55 3.00 12.29
CA ALA A 15 -2.52 1.58 12.60
C ALA A 15 -2.41 0.74 11.32
N MET A 16 -1.78 -0.43 11.42
CA MET A 16 -1.62 -1.37 10.32
C MET A 16 -1.67 -2.80 10.86
N GLU A 17 -2.52 -3.62 10.25
CA GLU A 17 -2.61 -5.05 10.53
C GLU A 17 -2.51 -5.83 9.21
N VAL A 18 -1.66 -6.85 9.19
CA VAL A 18 -1.45 -7.71 8.03
C VAL A 18 -2.01 -9.08 8.38
N MET A 19 -3.02 -9.50 7.63
CA MET A 19 -3.59 -10.84 7.69
C MET A 19 -3.03 -11.68 6.53
N PRO A 20 -3.20 -13.00 6.54
CA PRO A 20 -2.70 -13.86 5.47
C PRO A 20 -3.26 -13.52 4.08
N ASP A 21 -4.48 -12.99 4.01
CA ASP A 21 -5.24 -12.77 2.77
C ASP A 21 -5.64 -11.29 2.53
N TYR A 22 -5.48 -10.40 3.52
CA TYR A 22 -5.74 -8.97 3.37
C TYR A 22 -4.90 -8.11 4.32
N ILE A 23 -4.95 -6.79 4.13
CA ILE A 23 -4.28 -5.81 4.98
C ILE A 23 -5.30 -4.76 5.42
N HIS A 24 -5.32 -4.42 6.70
CA HIS A 24 -6.05 -3.28 7.25
C HIS A 24 -5.10 -2.12 7.51
N LEU A 25 -5.46 -0.94 7.02
CA LEU A 25 -4.70 0.30 7.19
C LEU A 25 -5.62 1.39 7.73
N LEU A 26 -5.27 1.97 8.88
CA LEU A 26 -5.84 3.21 9.37
C LEU A 26 -4.88 4.34 9.04
N LEU A 27 -5.34 5.31 8.24
CA LEU A 27 -4.52 6.37 7.67
C LEU A 27 -5.10 7.73 8.03
N ASP A 28 -4.20 8.68 8.33
CA ASP A 28 -4.48 10.11 8.39
C ASP A 28 -3.88 10.77 7.14
N CYS A 29 -4.71 11.49 6.39
CA CYS A 29 -4.37 12.08 5.10
C CYS A 29 -5.04 13.45 4.91
N ARG A 30 -4.40 14.35 4.16
CA ARG A 30 -4.97 15.66 3.85
C ARG A 30 -6.23 15.51 2.97
N PRO A 31 -7.31 16.29 3.22
CA PRO A 31 -8.56 16.19 2.46
C PRO A 31 -8.43 16.47 0.95
N GLN A 32 -7.36 17.17 0.54
CA GLN A 32 -7.10 17.45 -0.87
C GLN A 32 -6.64 16.22 -1.66
N PHE A 33 -6.27 15.12 -0.97
CA PHE A 33 -5.92 13.87 -1.64
C PHE A 33 -7.17 13.05 -1.93
N LEU A 34 -7.35 12.69 -3.20
CA LEU A 34 -8.34 11.70 -3.59
C LEU A 34 -7.93 10.35 -3.02
N ILE A 35 -8.77 9.78 -2.15
CA ILE A 35 -8.56 8.46 -1.52
C ILE A 35 -8.27 7.40 -2.59
N SER A 36 -8.92 7.48 -3.75
CA SER A 36 -8.68 6.57 -4.88
C SER A 36 -7.24 6.58 -5.39
N ASP A 37 -6.60 7.75 -5.42
CA ASP A 37 -5.24 7.89 -5.92
C ASP A 37 -4.24 7.38 -4.87
N MET A 38 -4.49 7.65 -3.60
CA MET A 38 -3.75 7.06 -2.48
C MET A 38 -3.75 5.53 -2.57
N ILE A 39 -4.91 4.92 -2.76
CA ILE A 39 -5.03 3.45 -2.86
C ILE A 39 -4.28 2.92 -4.09
N LYS A 40 -4.39 3.58 -5.25
CA LYS A 40 -3.63 3.20 -6.46
C LYS A 40 -2.12 3.23 -6.22
N ILE A 41 -1.61 4.31 -5.62
CA ILE A 41 -0.20 4.49 -5.30
C ILE A 41 0.28 3.43 -4.32
N MET A 42 -0.46 3.22 -3.23
CA MET A 42 -0.11 2.26 -2.18
C MET A 42 -0.07 0.84 -2.74
N LYS A 43 -1.14 0.40 -3.41
CA LYS A 43 -1.23 -0.96 -3.99
C LYS A 43 -0.19 -1.17 -5.10
N GLY A 44 -0.03 -0.21 -6.01
CA GLY A 44 0.89 -0.32 -7.14
C GLY A 44 2.36 -0.41 -6.72
N ASN A 45 2.80 0.46 -5.80
CA ASN A 45 4.18 0.42 -5.30
C ASN A 45 4.46 -0.84 -4.46
N LEU A 46 3.52 -1.22 -3.60
CA LEU A 46 3.58 -2.47 -2.83
C LEU A 46 3.70 -3.69 -3.77
N ALA A 47 2.81 -3.79 -4.76
CA ALA A 47 2.80 -4.87 -5.74
C ALA A 47 4.13 -4.94 -6.52
N ARG A 48 4.56 -3.81 -7.08
CA ARG A 48 5.82 -3.74 -7.83
C ARG A 48 7.00 -4.25 -7.01
N ARG A 49 7.08 -3.85 -5.74
CA ARG A 49 8.21 -4.27 -4.90
C ARG A 49 8.09 -5.73 -4.50
N LEU A 50 6.89 -6.20 -4.13
CA LEU A 50 6.64 -7.62 -3.88
C LEU A 50 7.01 -8.47 -5.10
N PHE A 51 6.75 -8.02 -6.33
CA PHE A 51 7.15 -8.75 -7.54
C PHE A 51 8.65 -8.78 -7.80
N LEU A 52 9.42 -7.81 -7.27
CA LEU A 52 10.87 -7.83 -7.36
C LEU A 52 11.47 -8.79 -6.34
N ASP A 53 10.92 -8.81 -5.13
CA ASP A 53 11.41 -9.62 -4.02
C ASP A 53 10.88 -11.08 -4.10
N HIS A 54 9.68 -11.27 -4.67
CA HIS A 54 8.94 -12.52 -4.82
C HIS A 54 8.27 -12.64 -6.21
N PRO A 55 9.03 -12.97 -7.28
CA PRO A 55 8.51 -13.03 -8.65
C PRO A 55 7.32 -13.98 -8.85
N GLU A 56 7.21 -15.03 -8.04
CA GLU A 56 6.11 -16.00 -8.04
C GLU A 56 4.74 -15.34 -7.83
N LEU A 57 4.70 -14.23 -7.08
CA LEU A 57 3.48 -13.50 -6.77
C LEU A 57 2.87 -12.79 -7.98
N LYS A 58 3.61 -12.58 -9.09
CA LYS A 58 3.07 -11.94 -10.31
C LYS A 58 1.86 -12.65 -10.90
N SER A 59 1.75 -13.95 -10.65
CA SER A 59 0.66 -14.78 -11.17
C SER A 59 -0.59 -14.81 -10.29
N SER A 60 -0.51 -14.29 -9.05
CA SER A 60 -1.54 -14.47 -8.02
C SER A 60 -1.91 -13.21 -7.23
N LEU A 61 -1.06 -12.18 -7.21
CA LEU A 61 -1.26 -10.99 -6.39
C LEU A 61 -1.89 -9.86 -7.21
N TRP A 62 -3.03 -9.37 -6.72
CA TRP A 62 -3.87 -8.36 -7.39
C TRP A 62 -4.35 -8.88 -8.75
N GLY A 63 -5.42 -9.67 -8.72
CA GLY A 63 -6.03 -10.28 -9.91
C GLY A 63 -6.30 -9.31 -11.06
#